data_AF-A0A7C5SIB9-F1
#
_entry.id   AF-A0A7C5SIB9-F1
#
_cell.length_a   1.000
_cell.length_b   1.000
_cell.length_c   1.000
_cell.angle_alpha   90.00
_cell.angle_beta   90.00
_cell.angle_gamma   90.00
#
_symmetry.space_group_name_H-M   'P 1'
#
loop_
_entity.id
_entity.type
_entity.pdbx_description
1 polymer ?
#
loop_
_entity_poly.entity_id
_entity_poly.type
_entity_poly.pdbx_seq_one_letter_code
_entity_poly.pdbx_strand_id
1 'polypeptide(L)'
;MRCVSALLTLGISVVSAGAGSSVDPAGDALIRRTDAGADAAVIDPANPPDLVGLDVSGWTAPDPVGDRYTGAVDNSETPDLLRIAVTFDGLVSPPGTLGLSGLPYDPTRFGPTPVFGFIEFNIDDEVDSGGESRAVALNRYLANAARFGALPPETDTERFVTWPGQTDSDFESDPQFERTGAEFSIALCGCWDLVVLDEGGPADGVFDAGDSWIVSGRFLERAQGFDCLSLIFGNAGDGGPSALGQYDPVTEARFSHDVQTDETTLEIVFPITPAGAAMLAGEPVQPIDFTFGGGNHFSVEEALTDLVIGAETATGTCEELAGDWYEIDLHPPAGYSVRPLDPSTWAARAIIGTSYPQQQVGATYVWTDVAFGSVFGDVDGDGSADEGDAEKIGSQILALDGTAMDADGTVDGRITLAGFGPAFSLYDLDYDGVVGPDDIALLGGTCEADLAEPFGVLDLADIAAFVTGFIGQDPIADLTGDGVLDLADITAFIEAFTQGCSS
;
A
#
# COMPACT_ATOMS: atom_id res chain seq x y z
N MET A 1 -25.92 -5.94 46.93
CA MET A 1 -25.13 -5.32 45.84
C MET A 1 -25.17 -6.28 44.67
N ARG A 2 -25.85 -5.91 43.58
CA ARG A 2 -25.84 -6.67 42.33
C ARG A 2 -24.90 -5.89 41.40
N CYS A 3 -23.69 -6.40 41.19
CA CYS A 3 -22.84 -5.93 40.10
C CYS A 3 -23.47 -6.40 38.80
N VAL A 4 -23.81 -5.45 37.94
CA VAL A 4 -24.16 -5.70 36.54
C VAL A 4 -22.85 -5.43 35.79
N SER A 5 -22.16 -6.47 35.35
CA SER A 5 -21.05 -6.33 34.41
C SER A 5 -21.65 -5.99 33.05
N ALA A 6 -21.34 -4.79 32.56
CA ALA A 6 -21.53 -4.45 31.17
C ALA A 6 -20.36 -5.08 30.40
N LEU A 7 -20.65 -6.13 29.64
CA LEU A 7 -19.74 -6.70 28.66
C LEU A 7 -19.71 -5.70 27.49
N LEU A 8 -18.59 -5.00 27.32
CA LEU A 8 -18.36 -4.13 26.16
C LEU A 8 -17.64 -4.99 25.12
N THR A 9 -18.40 -5.65 24.25
CA THR A 9 -17.85 -6.37 23.10
C THR A 9 -17.49 -5.34 22.04
N LEU A 10 -16.21 -5.00 21.92
CA LEU A 10 -15.65 -4.38 20.72
C LEU A 10 -15.49 -5.48 19.68
N GLY A 11 -16.59 -5.83 19.00
CA GLY A 11 -16.49 -6.65 17.81
C GLY A 11 -15.96 -5.77 16.70
N ILE A 12 -14.70 -5.93 16.31
CA ILE A 12 -14.20 -5.46 15.02
C ILE A 12 -14.99 -6.26 13.98
N SER A 13 -16.10 -5.67 13.53
CA SER A 13 -16.82 -6.21 12.40
C SER A 13 -15.99 -5.79 11.19
N VAL A 14 -15.29 -6.73 10.56
CA VAL A 14 -14.84 -6.56 9.19
C VAL A 14 -16.13 -6.44 8.38
N VAL A 15 -16.59 -5.21 8.21
CA VAL A 15 -17.65 -4.90 7.25
C VAL A 15 -17.06 -5.35 5.94
N SER A 16 -17.63 -6.39 5.33
CA SER A 16 -17.35 -6.70 3.93
C SER A 16 -17.64 -5.39 3.20
N ALA A 17 -16.59 -4.71 2.81
CA ALA A 17 -16.69 -3.48 2.07
C ALA A 17 -17.50 -3.78 0.81
N GLY A 18 -18.31 -2.83 0.38
CA GLY A 18 -18.93 -2.96 -0.94
C GLY A 18 -17.84 -3.17 -1.97
N ALA A 19 -18.09 -3.95 -3.01
CA ALA A 19 -17.16 -4.14 -4.12
C ALA A 19 -16.58 -2.77 -4.55
N GLY A 20 -15.26 -2.61 -4.47
CA GLY A 20 -14.54 -1.37 -4.76
C GLY A 20 -14.29 -0.42 -3.58
N SER A 21 -14.67 -0.75 -2.34
CA SER A 21 -14.30 0.03 -1.16
C SER A 21 -13.28 -0.74 -0.31
N SER A 22 -12.28 -0.06 0.23
CA SER A 22 -11.29 -0.60 1.15
C SER A 22 -11.12 0.38 2.31
N VAL A 23 -10.91 -0.16 3.51
CA VAL A 23 -10.75 0.61 4.75
C VAL A 23 -9.49 0.16 5.45
N ASP A 24 -8.89 1.09 6.17
CA ASP A 24 -7.66 0.88 6.91
C ASP A 24 -7.73 1.62 8.27
N PRO A 25 -7.09 1.12 9.34
CA PRO A 25 -7.24 1.68 10.69
C PRO A 25 -6.55 3.03 10.87
N ALA A 26 -7.32 4.10 11.11
CA ALA A 26 -6.74 5.39 11.48
C ALA A 26 -5.80 5.31 12.70
N GLY A 27 -4.65 6.00 12.60
CA GLY A 27 -3.66 6.18 13.65
C GLY A 27 -2.57 5.12 13.70
N ASP A 28 -2.45 4.28 12.68
CA ASP A 28 -1.42 3.24 12.58
C ASP A 28 -0.23 3.63 11.68
N ALA A 29 -0.24 4.84 11.10
CA ALA A 29 0.90 5.34 10.32
C ALA A 29 2.22 5.36 11.13
N LEU A 30 3.24 4.69 10.59
CA LEU A 30 4.58 4.55 11.17
C LEU A 30 5.66 5.08 10.23
N ILE A 31 6.56 5.91 10.75
CA ILE A 31 7.68 6.46 9.97
C ILE A 31 8.72 5.37 9.66
N ARG A 32 8.83 4.98 8.39
CA ARG A 32 9.83 4.06 7.83
C ARG A 32 10.74 4.79 6.84
N ARG A 33 11.85 5.30 7.37
CA ARG A 33 12.86 6.08 6.62
C ARG A 33 13.68 5.20 5.67
N THR A 34 13.97 5.70 4.48
CA THR A 34 14.78 5.01 3.46
C THR A 34 16.21 5.55 3.33
N ASP A 35 16.56 6.63 4.03
CA ASP A 35 17.91 7.21 4.04
C ASP A 35 18.91 6.33 4.79
N ALA A 36 20.18 6.38 4.39
CA ALA A 36 21.22 5.56 4.98
C ALA A 36 21.43 5.89 6.47
N GLY A 37 21.12 4.92 7.33
CA GLY A 37 21.11 5.05 8.80
C GLY A 37 19.72 5.30 9.38
N ALA A 38 18.70 5.53 8.54
CA ALA A 38 17.33 5.85 8.95
C ALA A 38 17.28 6.97 10.01
N ASP A 39 18.07 8.03 9.82
CA ASP A 39 18.28 9.08 10.82
C ASP A 39 18.07 10.51 10.30
N ALA A 40 17.79 10.67 9.00
CA ALA A 40 17.48 11.96 8.42
C ALA A 40 16.18 12.56 8.99
N ALA A 41 16.14 13.90 9.03
CA ALA A 41 14.95 14.62 9.41
C ALA A 41 13.81 14.33 8.43
N VAL A 42 12.59 14.14 8.95
CA VAL A 42 11.38 13.88 8.16
C VAL A 42 10.53 15.16 8.13
N ILE A 43 9.78 15.37 7.05
CA ILE A 43 8.78 16.44 6.98
C ILE A 43 7.63 16.10 7.93
N ASP A 44 7.30 17.02 8.83
CA ASP A 44 6.23 16.90 9.84
C ASP A 44 6.05 15.49 10.45
N PRO A 45 7.04 14.98 11.20
CA PRO A 45 6.96 13.64 11.76
C PRO A 45 5.85 13.46 12.82
N ALA A 46 5.15 14.54 13.19
CA ALA A 46 4.05 14.48 14.14
C ALA A 46 2.70 14.16 13.47
N ASN A 47 2.59 14.39 12.15
CA ASN A 47 1.39 14.14 11.35
C ASN A 47 1.79 13.46 10.04
N PRO A 48 2.33 12.23 10.09
CA PRO A 48 2.61 11.47 8.88
C PRO A 48 1.30 11.20 8.11
N PRO A 49 1.33 11.13 6.76
CA PRO A 49 0.16 10.68 6.00
C PRO A 49 -0.28 9.28 6.43
N ASP A 50 -1.57 9.14 6.72
CA ASP A 50 -2.24 7.94 7.24
C ASP A 50 -3.46 7.69 6.34
N LEU A 51 -3.45 6.62 5.56
CA LEU A 51 -4.44 6.28 4.55
C LEU A 51 -5.54 5.44 5.19
N VAL A 52 -6.71 6.00 5.43
CA VAL A 52 -7.81 5.30 6.14
C VAL A 52 -8.87 4.69 5.22
N GLY A 53 -8.85 5.04 3.93
CA GLY A 53 -9.86 4.52 3.02
C GLY A 53 -9.61 4.78 1.54
N LEU A 54 -10.19 3.90 0.73
CA LEU A 54 -10.21 3.98 -0.72
C LEU A 54 -11.58 3.54 -1.23
N ASP A 55 -12.21 4.36 -2.06
CA ASP A 55 -13.42 4.02 -2.80
C ASP A 55 -13.17 4.15 -4.31
N VAL A 56 -13.26 3.03 -5.03
CA VAL A 56 -13.16 2.90 -6.49
C VAL A 56 -14.52 2.44 -7.01
N SER A 57 -15.19 3.28 -7.79
CA SER A 57 -16.57 2.99 -8.22
C SER A 57 -16.89 3.57 -9.59
N GLY A 58 -17.88 2.97 -10.27
CA GLY A 58 -18.52 3.58 -11.42
C GLY A 58 -19.17 4.91 -11.03
N TRP A 59 -19.20 5.88 -11.93
CA TRP A 59 -19.62 7.24 -11.62
C TRP A 59 -20.55 7.85 -12.66
N THR A 60 -21.50 8.64 -12.17
CA THR A 60 -22.30 9.55 -13.00
C THR A 60 -22.20 10.97 -12.46
N ALA A 61 -21.77 11.91 -13.31
CA ALA A 61 -21.75 13.33 -13.02
C ALA A 61 -22.85 14.05 -13.83
N PRO A 62 -23.79 14.78 -13.21
CA PRO A 62 -24.79 15.56 -13.93
C PRO A 62 -24.21 16.69 -14.79
N ASP A 63 -23.06 17.25 -14.39
CA ASP A 63 -22.31 18.27 -15.12
C ASP A 63 -20.83 17.88 -15.22
N PRO A 64 -20.48 16.89 -16.07
CA PRO A 64 -19.12 16.34 -16.13
C PRO A 64 -18.05 17.35 -16.58
N VAL A 65 -18.45 18.45 -17.23
CA VAL A 65 -17.52 19.50 -17.69
C VAL A 65 -17.31 20.55 -16.61
N GLY A 66 -18.39 21.01 -15.96
CA GLY A 66 -18.34 22.08 -14.97
C GLY A 66 -18.06 21.61 -13.53
N ASP A 67 -18.52 20.42 -13.17
CA ASP A 67 -18.40 19.83 -11.83
C ASP A 67 -18.47 18.29 -11.92
N ARG A 68 -17.33 17.67 -12.28
CA ARG A 68 -17.24 16.21 -12.43
C ARG A 68 -17.32 15.45 -11.11
N TYR A 69 -17.06 16.12 -9.99
CA TYR A 69 -16.95 15.49 -8.68
C TYR A 69 -18.27 15.47 -7.89
N THR A 70 -19.26 16.28 -8.28
CA THR A 70 -20.63 16.12 -7.76
C THR A 70 -21.39 15.13 -8.63
N GLY A 71 -21.86 14.05 -8.03
CA GLY A 71 -22.50 12.97 -8.77
C GLY A 71 -23.04 11.86 -7.89
N ALA A 72 -23.24 10.69 -8.48
CA ALA A 72 -23.66 9.49 -7.79
C ALA A 72 -22.93 8.27 -8.36
N VAL A 73 -22.73 7.27 -7.49
CA VAL A 73 -22.20 5.96 -7.86
C VAL A 73 -23.07 5.32 -8.93
N ASP A 74 -22.45 4.96 -10.05
CA ASP A 74 -23.03 4.12 -11.07
C ASP A 74 -22.76 2.65 -10.72
N ASN A 75 -23.82 1.88 -10.52
CA ASN A 75 -23.73 0.44 -10.22
C ASN A 75 -23.93 -0.41 -11.48
N SER A 76 -23.88 0.20 -12.67
CA SER A 76 -23.88 -0.54 -13.92
C SER A 76 -22.56 -1.31 -14.10
N GLU A 77 -22.61 -2.46 -14.79
CA GLU A 77 -21.41 -3.26 -15.09
C GLU A 77 -20.53 -2.61 -16.18
N THR A 78 -21.00 -1.53 -16.80
CA THR A 78 -20.31 -0.82 -17.89
C THR A 78 -20.45 0.69 -17.68
N PRO A 79 -19.91 1.25 -16.58
CA PRO A 79 -19.98 2.68 -16.35
C PRO A 79 -19.08 3.42 -17.34
N ASP A 80 -19.48 4.63 -17.75
CA ASP A 80 -18.67 5.46 -18.66
C ASP A 80 -17.54 6.20 -17.92
N LEU A 81 -17.75 6.51 -16.63
CA LEU A 81 -16.79 7.19 -15.76
C LEU A 81 -16.52 6.33 -14.53
N LEU A 82 -15.32 6.47 -13.97
CA LEU A 82 -14.96 5.99 -12.64
C LEU A 82 -14.68 7.18 -11.72
N ARG A 83 -14.94 7.00 -10.42
CA ARG A 83 -14.45 7.86 -9.34
C ARG A 83 -13.56 7.03 -8.43
N ILE A 84 -12.35 7.52 -8.20
CA ILE A 84 -11.46 7.05 -7.14
C ILE A 84 -11.43 8.13 -6.06
N ALA A 85 -11.75 7.78 -4.83
CA ALA A 85 -11.64 8.66 -3.66
C ALA A 85 -10.73 8.00 -2.63
N VAL A 86 -9.65 8.70 -2.28
CA VAL A 86 -8.65 8.28 -1.30
C VAL A 86 -8.80 9.18 -0.09
N THR A 87 -8.97 8.61 1.11
CA THR A 87 -9.19 9.36 2.34
C THR A 87 -8.00 9.14 3.28
N PHE A 88 -7.47 10.25 3.79
CA PHE A 88 -6.40 10.26 4.78
C PHE A 88 -6.91 10.79 6.12
N ASP A 89 -6.40 10.25 7.23
CA ASP A 89 -6.55 10.86 8.55
C ASP A 89 -5.61 12.07 8.66
N GLY A 90 -6.16 13.20 9.11
CA GLY A 90 -5.47 14.48 9.21
C GLY A 90 -5.42 15.31 7.93
N LEU A 91 -4.75 16.46 8.05
CA LEU A 91 -4.47 17.36 6.93
C LEU A 91 -3.32 16.81 6.08
N VAL A 92 -3.63 16.42 4.85
CA VAL A 92 -2.65 16.04 3.82
C VAL A 92 -2.67 17.02 2.65
N SER A 93 -1.50 17.45 2.19
CA SER A 93 -1.32 18.42 1.09
C SER A 93 -0.94 17.73 -0.22
N PRO A 94 -1.29 18.30 -1.40
CA PRO A 94 -0.83 17.78 -2.69
C PRO A 94 0.71 17.64 -2.76
N PRO A 95 1.26 16.63 -3.48
CA PRO A 95 2.70 16.43 -3.57
C PRO A 95 3.42 17.63 -4.21
N GLY A 96 4.50 18.08 -3.58
CA GLY A 96 5.49 18.93 -4.22
C GLY A 96 6.44 18.15 -5.14
N THR A 97 7.50 18.79 -5.63
CA THR A 97 8.46 18.16 -6.55
C THR A 97 9.66 17.58 -5.80
N LEU A 98 10.14 16.39 -6.17
CA LEU A 98 11.23 15.69 -5.48
C LEU A 98 12.59 15.77 -6.19
N GLY A 99 12.84 16.81 -6.99
CA GLY A 99 14.09 16.95 -7.72
C GLY A 99 14.26 15.97 -8.89
N LEU A 100 13.21 15.19 -9.20
CA LEU A 100 13.17 14.23 -10.29
C LEU A 100 12.93 14.95 -11.63
N SER A 101 13.34 14.33 -12.74
CA SER A 101 13.13 14.87 -14.09
C SER A 101 13.68 16.29 -14.32
N GLY A 102 14.64 16.74 -13.49
CA GLY A 102 15.22 18.08 -13.55
C GLY A 102 14.40 19.18 -12.90
N LEU A 103 13.32 18.84 -12.19
CA LEU A 103 12.52 19.75 -11.37
C LEU A 103 13.29 20.17 -10.11
N PRO A 104 12.92 21.27 -9.43
CA PRO A 104 13.47 21.59 -8.12
C PRO A 104 13.05 20.55 -7.06
N TYR A 105 13.84 20.45 -5.98
CA TYR A 105 13.44 19.72 -4.78
C TYR A 105 12.66 20.68 -3.87
N ASP A 106 11.33 20.58 -3.91
CA ASP A 106 10.38 21.40 -3.14
C ASP A 106 9.17 20.55 -2.72
N PRO A 107 9.37 19.58 -1.81
CA PRO A 107 8.32 18.64 -1.41
C PRO A 107 7.14 19.32 -0.73
N THR A 108 7.37 20.42 -0.01
CA THR A 108 6.37 21.16 0.78
C THR A 108 5.74 22.33 0.02
N ARG A 109 5.85 22.36 -1.31
CA ARG A 109 5.39 23.47 -2.15
C ARG A 109 3.95 23.88 -1.88
N PHE A 110 3.07 22.91 -1.65
CA PHE A 110 1.63 23.13 -1.47
C PHE A 110 1.17 23.01 -0.02
N GLY A 111 2.07 22.76 0.93
CA GLY A 111 1.70 22.63 2.34
C GLY A 111 2.72 21.83 3.16
N PRO A 112 2.59 21.83 4.50
CA PRO A 112 3.56 21.23 5.40
C PRO A 112 3.48 19.70 5.46
N THR A 113 2.39 19.09 5.01
CA THR A 113 2.11 17.65 5.10
C THR A 113 1.94 17.01 3.71
N PRO A 114 2.96 17.08 2.83
CA PRO A 114 2.85 16.54 1.48
C PRO A 114 2.75 15.02 1.51
N VAL A 115 1.82 14.48 0.72
CA VAL A 115 1.71 13.04 0.48
C VAL A 115 2.49 12.62 -0.75
N PHE A 116 3.22 11.51 -0.63
CA PHE A 116 3.83 10.80 -1.75
C PHE A 116 3.49 9.32 -1.66
N GLY A 117 3.57 8.62 -2.79
CA GLY A 117 3.36 7.17 -2.83
C GLY A 117 2.55 6.71 -4.01
N PHE A 118 2.05 5.49 -3.89
CA PHE A 118 1.44 4.74 -4.97
C PHE A 118 0.25 3.94 -4.46
N ILE A 119 -0.84 3.97 -5.21
CA ILE A 119 -1.99 3.07 -5.03
C ILE A 119 -2.10 2.27 -6.31
N GLU A 120 -1.83 0.98 -6.24
CA GLU A 120 -1.73 0.03 -7.35
C GLU A 120 -3.04 -0.74 -7.50
N PHE A 121 -3.54 -0.86 -8.73
CA PHE A 121 -4.77 -1.57 -9.05
C PHE A 121 -4.47 -2.80 -9.90
N ASN A 122 -4.82 -3.96 -9.38
CA ASN A 122 -4.95 -5.19 -10.17
C ASN A 122 -6.38 -5.24 -10.72
N ILE A 123 -6.51 -5.22 -12.04
CA ILE A 123 -7.81 -5.12 -12.72
C ILE A 123 -8.20 -6.39 -13.50
N ASP A 124 -7.26 -7.33 -13.64
CA ASP A 124 -7.48 -8.62 -14.32
C ASP A 124 -7.53 -9.82 -13.37
N ASP A 125 -7.31 -9.60 -12.06
CA ASP A 125 -7.21 -10.63 -11.01
C ASP A 125 -6.07 -11.63 -11.28
N GLU A 126 -5.05 -11.21 -12.05
CA GLU A 126 -3.84 -11.99 -12.30
C GLU A 126 -2.67 -11.35 -11.56
N VAL A 127 -2.01 -12.12 -10.72
CA VAL A 127 -0.88 -11.65 -9.92
C VAL A 127 0.38 -11.63 -10.77
N ASP A 128 0.45 -12.50 -11.77
CA ASP A 128 1.58 -12.65 -12.68
C ASP A 128 1.67 -11.56 -13.77
N SER A 129 0.66 -10.73 -13.95
CA SER A 129 0.67 -9.61 -14.89
C SER A 129 1.21 -8.33 -14.23
N GLY A 130 1.37 -7.27 -15.04
CA GLY A 130 1.55 -5.92 -14.52
C GLY A 130 2.87 -5.67 -13.77
N GLY A 131 2.97 -4.47 -13.22
CA GLY A 131 4.13 -4.02 -12.44
C GLY A 131 5.17 -3.21 -13.20
N GLU A 132 6.34 -3.07 -12.58
CA GLU A 132 7.30 -2.02 -12.91
C GLU A 132 8.67 -2.56 -13.27
N SER A 133 9.33 -1.89 -14.22
CA SER A 133 10.69 -2.28 -14.57
C SER A 133 11.77 -1.51 -13.80
N ARG A 134 12.82 -2.25 -13.41
CA ARG A 134 14.09 -1.70 -12.95
C ARG A 134 13.93 -0.86 -11.68
N ALA A 135 14.56 0.32 -11.65
CA ALA A 135 14.61 1.20 -10.48
C ALA A 135 13.24 1.78 -10.06
N VAL A 136 12.20 1.68 -10.90
CA VAL A 136 10.86 2.16 -10.53
C VAL A 136 10.22 1.21 -9.52
N ALA A 137 10.33 -0.10 -9.74
CA ALA A 137 9.80 -1.13 -8.85
C ALA A 137 10.29 -1.00 -7.40
N LEU A 138 11.51 -0.49 -7.19
CA LEU A 138 12.08 -0.25 -5.86
C LEU A 138 11.28 0.74 -5.00
N ASN A 139 10.38 1.53 -5.60
CA ASN A 139 9.53 2.48 -4.88
C ASN A 139 8.07 2.02 -4.81
N ARG A 140 7.76 0.81 -5.29
CA ARG A 140 6.41 0.24 -5.34
C ARG A 140 6.10 -0.58 -4.09
N TYR A 141 4.85 -1.05 -4.00
CA TYR A 141 4.31 -1.75 -2.84
C TYR A 141 5.14 -2.99 -2.47
N LEU A 142 5.34 -3.93 -3.40
CA LEU A 142 6.05 -5.20 -3.11
C LEU A 142 7.50 -5.01 -2.65
N ALA A 143 8.16 -3.93 -3.05
CA ALA A 143 9.54 -3.64 -2.64
C ALA A 143 9.67 -3.04 -1.24
N ASN A 144 8.56 -2.56 -0.65
CA ASN A 144 8.61 -1.73 0.55
C ASN A 144 7.60 -2.11 1.63
N ALA A 145 6.53 -2.85 1.32
CA ALA A 145 5.47 -3.14 2.29
C ALA A 145 5.98 -3.90 3.52
N ALA A 146 6.90 -4.85 3.32
CA ALA A 146 7.52 -5.61 4.41
C ALA A 146 8.33 -4.74 5.40
N ARG A 147 8.62 -3.46 5.10
CA ARG A 147 9.19 -2.51 6.09
C ARG A 147 8.27 -2.25 7.27
N PHE A 148 6.99 -2.58 7.14
CA PHE A 148 5.98 -2.40 8.16
C PHE A 148 5.81 -3.65 9.03
N GLY A 149 6.64 -4.67 8.85
CA GLY A 149 6.58 -5.88 9.67
C GLY A 149 5.35 -6.73 9.38
N ALA A 150 4.86 -6.67 8.14
CA ALA A 150 3.67 -7.38 7.72
C ALA A 150 3.79 -7.82 6.25
N LEU A 151 3.26 -9.00 5.96
CA LEU A 151 2.91 -9.45 4.61
C LEU A 151 1.38 -9.47 4.50
N PRO A 152 0.80 -9.08 3.35
CA PRO A 152 -0.62 -9.27 3.15
C PRO A 152 -0.95 -10.77 3.05
N PRO A 153 -2.16 -11.18 3.48
CA PRO A 153 -2.65 -12.55 3.41
C PRO A 153 -3.03 -12.89 1.96
N GLU A 154 -2.02 -13.04 1.12
CA GLU A 154 -2.16 -13.31 -0.30
C GLU A 154 -1.28 -14.48 -0.72
N THR A 155 -1.55 -15.04 -1.89
CA THR A 155 -0.85 -16.21 -2.42
C THR A 155 0.60 -15.94 -2.84
N ASP A 156 1.08 -14.70 -2.71
CA ASP A 156 2.27 -14.21 -3.40
C ASP A 156 3.33 -13.63 -2.44
N THR A 157 3.35 -14.10 -1.19
CA THR A 157 4.31 -13.65 -0.17
C THR A 157 5.76 -13.79 -0.63
N GLU A 158 6.05 -14.71 -1.55
CA GLU A 158 7.37 -14.90 -2.17
C GLU A 158 7.85 -13.74 -3.03
N ARG A 159 6.96 -12.81 -3.41
CA ARG A 159 7.30 -11.64 -4.24
C ARG A 159 7.75 -10.43 -3.44
N PHE A 160 7.60 -10.47 -2.12
CA PHE A 160 7.98 -9.34 -1.28
C PHE A 160 9.49 -9.31 -1.06
N VAL A 161 10.05 -8.11 -1.10
CA VAL A 161 11.40 -7.88 -0.57
C VAL A 161 11.30 -7.94 0.95
N THR A 162 11.83 -9.01 1.54
CA THR A 162 11.77 -9.29 3.00
C THR A 162 13.12 -9.16 3.69
N TRP A 163 14.21 -9.02 2.92
CA TRP A 163 15.57 -9.04 3.44
C TRP A 163 16.53 -8.14 2.64
N PRO A 164 17.59 -7.60 3.28
CA PRO A 164 18.60 -6.82 2.57
C PRO A 164 19.27 -7.58 1.42
N GLY A 165 19.30 -6.95 0.24
CA GLY A 165 19.97 -7.47 -0.94
C GLY A 165 19.13 -8.40 -1.82
N GLN A 166 17.85 -8.60 -1.50
CA GLN A 166 16.88 -9.28 -2.38
C GLN A 166 16.42 -8.43 -3.56
N THR A 167 16.56 -7.11 -3.48
CA THR A 167 16.31 -6.24 -4.63
C THR A 167 17.38 -6.45 -5.69
N ASP A 168 16.99 -6.83 -6.90
CA ASP A 168 17.88 -6.89 -8.04
C ASP A 168 17.31 -6.13 -9.26
N SER A 169 17.59 -6.59 -10.46
CA SER A 169 17.05 -6.01 -11.70
C SER A 169 16.73 -7.12 -12.71
N ASP A 170 16.53 -8.33 -12.20
CA ASP A 170 16.34 -9.56 -12.93
C ASP A 170 14.95 -10.11 -12.56
N PHE A 171 14.01 -9.95 -13.49
CA PHE A 171 12.62 -10.38 -13.32
C PHE A 171 12.47 -11.89 -13.12
N GLU A 172 13.51 -12.67 -13.44
CA GLU A 172 13.49 -14.13 -13.30
C GLU A 172 13.95 -14.61 -11.91
N SER A 173 14.49 -13.73 -11.05
CA SER A 173 14.91 -14.10 -9.70
C SER A 173 13.86 -13.78 -8.64
N ASP A 174 13.79 -14.65 -7.63
CA ASP A 174 13.01 -14.39 -6.43
C ASP A 174 13.75 -13.39 -5.51
N PRO A 175 13.02 -12.47 -4.86
CA PRO A 175 11.58 -12.24 -5.02
C PRO A 175 11.26 -11.45 -6.30
N GLN A 176 10.19 -11.82 -7.01
CA GLN A 176 9.74 -11.12 -8.23
C GLN A 176 8.95 -9.84 -7.91
N PHE A 177 9.52 -8.94 -7.09
CA PHE A 177 8.84 -7.73 -6.61
C PHE A 177 8.47 -6.74 -7.71
N GLU A 178 9.08 -6.86 -8.88
CA GLU A 178 8.74 -6.10 -10.09
C GLU A 178 7.36 -6.45 -10.66
N ARG A 179 6.85 -7.66 -10.39
CA ARG A 179 5.57 -8.18 -10.92
C ARG A 179 4.48 -8.01 -9.86
N THR A 180 3.94 -6.80 -9.78
CA THR A 180 3.00 -6.43 -8.72
C THR A 180 1.57 -6.93 -8.96
N GLY A 181 1.25 -7.46 -10.15
CA GLY A 181 -0.13 -7.72 -10.56
C GLY A 181 -0.88 -6.44 -10.92
N ALA A 182 -0.23 -5.27 -10.93
CA ALA A 182 -0.91 -4.00 -11.08
C ALA A 182 -0.80 -3.47 -12.51
N GLU A 183 -1.94 -3.15 -13.12
CA GLU A 183 -1.99 -2.49 -14.42
C GLU A 183 -1.99 -0.99 -14.32
N PHE A 184 -2.65 -0.45 -13.30
CA PHE A 184 -2.75 1.00 -13.10
C PHE A 184 -2.24 1.38 -11.73
N SER A 185 -1.82 2.62 -11.59
CA SER A 185 -1.59 3.20 -10.28
C SER A 185 -2.00 4.65 -10.21
N ILE A 186 -2.45 5.09 -9.02
CA ILE A 186 -2.36 6.48 -8.64
C ILE A 186 -0.91 6.75 -8.23
N ALA A 187 -0.23 7.63 -8.96
CA ALA A 187 1.14 8.04 -8.69
C ALA A 187 1.19 9.44 -8.07
N LEU A 188 1.56 9.50 -6.79
CA LEU A 188 1.85 10.73 -6.06
C LEU A 188 3.37 10.90 -5.93
N CYS A 189 4.13 10.59 -6.98
CA CYS A 189 5.58 10.41 -6.87
C CYS A 189 6.41 11.71 -6.78
N GLY A 190 5.78 12.89 -6.90
CA GLY A 190 6.49 14.17 -6.99
C GLY A 190 7.44 14.28 -8.20
N CYS A 191 7.21 13.45 -9.22
CA CYS A 191 8.01 13.42 -10.46
C CYS A 191 7.65 14.55 -11.44
N TRP A 192 6.48 15.16 -11.25
CA TRP A 192 5.88 16.15 -12.13
C TRP A 192 5.49 17.38 -11.33
N ASP A 193 5.51 18.55 -11.97
CA ASP A 193 4.94 19.75 -11.36
C ASP A 193 3.42 19.72 -11.47
N LEU A 194 2.73 20.11 -10.41
CA LEU A 194 1.28 20.24 -10.41
C LEU A 194 0.86 21.65 -10.82
N VAL A 195 -0.21 21.73 -11.60
CA VAL A 195 -0.84 23.00 -11.97
C VAL A 195 -2.11 23.15 -11.14
N VAL A 196 -2.16 24.14 -10.25
CA VAL A 196 -3.38 24.46 -9.52
C VAL A 196 -4.37 25.14 -10.46
N LEU A 197 -5.55 24.53 -10.64
CA LEU A 197 -6.62 25.03 -11.51
C LEU A 197 -7.65 25.85 -10.73
N ASP A 198 -7.96 25.43 -9.50
CA ASP A 198 -8.88 26.11 -8.59
C ASP A 198 -8.38 25.98 -7.15
N GLU A 199 -8.37 27.09 -6.42
CA GLU A 199 -8.01 27.17 -5.00
C GLU A 199 -9.23 27.62 -4.21
N GLY A 200 -9.81 26.70 -3.45
CA GLY A 200 -10.69 27.05 -2.34
C GLY A 200 -9.92 27.77 -1.22
N GLY A 201 -10.66 28.41 -0.31
CA GLY A 201 -10.05 29.04 0.86
C GLY A 201 -9.40 30.41 0.61
N PRO A 202 -8.26 30.72 1.24
CA PRO A 202 -7.60 32.03 1.16
C PRO A 202 -6.84 32.29 -0.15
N ALA A 203 -6.59 31.25 -0.95
CA ALA A 203 -5.87 31.27 -2.22
C ALA A 203 -4.46 31.92 -2.12
N ASP A 204 -3.66 31.46 -1.15
CA ASP A 204 -2.28 31.90 -0.94
C ASP A 204 -1.22 30.88 -1.39
N GLY A 205 -1.66 29.83 -2.11
CA GLY A 205 -0.80 28.75 -2.58
C GLY A 205 -0.38 27.75 -1.51
N VAL A 206 -1.03 27.75 -0.33
CA VAL A 206 -0.87 26.73 0.72
C VAL A 206 -2.20 26.04 0.97
N PHE A 207 -2.22 24.71 0.92
CA PHE A 207 -3.40 23.89 1.19
C PHE A 207 -3.59 23.78 2.70
N ASP A 208 -4.59 24.48 3.23
CA ASP A 208 -4.89 24.55 4.65
C ASP A 208 -6.15 23.73 5.03
N ALA A 209 -6.36 23.55 6.33
CA ALA A 209 -7.55 22.89 6.85
C ALA A 209 -8.84 23.63 6.43
N GLY A 210 -9.73 22.91 5.73
CA GLY A 210 -10.99 23.44 5.21
C GLY A 210 -10.94 23.82 3.72
N ASP A 211 -9.77 23.72 3.09
CA ASP A 211 -9.62 24.02 1.68
C ASP A 211 -10.12 22.88 0.79
N SER A 212 -10.47 23.25 -0.45
CA SER A 212 -10.77 22.32 -1.54
C SER A 212 -10.10 22.85 -2.80
N TRP A 213 -9.17 22.10 -3.36
CA TRP A 213 -8.35 22.49 -4.50
C TRP A 213 -8.58 21.52 -5.65
N ILE A 214 -8.58 22.05 -6.88
CA ILE A 214 -8.49 21.24 -8.09
C ILE A 214 -7.09 21.45 -8.66
N VAL A 215 -6.32 20.37 -8.76
CA VAL A 215 -4.97 20.36 -9.32
C VAL A 215 -4.91 19.47 -10.55
N SER A 216 -4.05 19.82 -11.49
CA SER A 216 -3.79 19.05 -12.70
C SER A 216 -2.38 18.47 -12.67
N GLY A 217 -2.28 17.18 -12.97
CA GLY A 217 -1.04 16.41 -12.91
C GLY A 217 -1.21 15.04 -13.56
N ARG A 218 -0.17 14.21 -13.54
CA ARG A 218 -0.24 12.82 -14.04
C ARG A 218 -0.48 11.89 -12.86
N PHE A 219 -1.74 11.82 -12.44
CA PHE A 219 -2.09 11.05 -11.24
C PHE A 219 -2.39 9.60 -11.56
N LEU A 220 -3.07 9.29 -12.66
CA LEU A 220 -3.39 7.91 -13.04
C LEU A 220 -2.49 7.48 -14.19
N GLU A 221 -1.65 6.48 -13.94
CA GLU A 221 -0.74 5.92 -14.94
C GLU A 221 -0.93 4.42 -15.08
N ARG A 222 -0.70 3.89 -16.28
CA ARG A 222 -0.52 2.45 -16.49
C ARG A 222 0.90 2.08 -16.08
N ALA A 223 1.08 0.90 -15.50
CA ALA A 223 2.36 0.38 -15.06
C ALA A 223 3.40 0.43 -16.20
N GLN A 224 4.60 0.95 -15.91
CA GLN A 224 5.61 1.22 -16.95
C GLN A 224 6.27 -0.06 -17.47
N GLY A 225 6.04 -1.20 -16.82
CA GLY A 225 6.39 -2.51 -17.36
C GLY A 225 5.81 -2.76 -18.77
N PHE A 226 4.70 -2.11 -19.10
CA PHE A 226 4.03 -2.23 -20.40
C PHE A 226 4.55 -1.29 -21.50
N ASP A 227 5.52 -0.41 -21.21
CA ASP A 227 6.03 0.56 -22.18
C ASP A 227 6.57 -0.10 -23.46
N CYS A 228 7.11 -1.31 -23.34
CA CYS A 228 7.72 -2.04 -24.46
C CYS A 228 6.73 -2.68 -25.43
N LEU A 229 5.47 -2.85 -25.03
CA LEU A 229 4.41 -3.42 -25.87
C LEU A 229 3.40 -2.37 -26.34
N SER A 230 3.45 -1.18 -25.75
CA SER A 230 2.52 -0.11 -26.05
C SER A 230 2.71 0.51 -27.43
N LEU A 231 1.58 0.80 -28.07
CA LEU A 231 1.45 1.56 -29.29
C LEU A 231 1.10 3.03 -29.03
N ILE A 232 1.11 3.49 -27.77
CA ILE A 232 0.77 4.85 -27.41
C ILE A 232 1.84 5.85 -27.88
N PHE A 233 1.40 6.91 -28.55
CA PHE A 233 2.26 8.01 -28.97
C PHE A 233 1.62 9.37 -28.77
N GLY A 234 2.45 10.41 -28.68
CA GLY A 234 2.01 11.78 -28.52
C GLY A 234 3.17 12.70 -28.17
N ASN A 235 2.88 14.00 -28.04
CA ASN A 235 3.86 14.98 -27.62
C ASN A 235 3.61 15.37 -26.15
N ALA A 236 4.58 15.10 -25.27
CA ALA A 236 4.49 15.44 -23.84
C ALA A 236 4.11 16.91 -23.59
N GLY A 237 4.54 17.83 -24.46
CA GLY A 237 4.27 19.27 -24.33
C GLY A 237 2.82 19.69 -24.56
N ASP A 238 2.00 18.83 -25.15
CA ASP A 238 0.59 19.12 -25.49
C ASP A 238 -0.39 18.25 -24.67
N GLY A 239 0.03 17.81 -23.47
CA GLY A 239 -0.71 16.86 -22.65
C GLY A 239 -0.57 15.40 -23.09
N GLY A 240 0.35 15.11 -24.03
CA GLY A 240 0.70 13.75 -24.44
C GLY A 240 1.41 12.94 -23.35
N PRO A 241 1.78 11.68 -23.58
CA PRO A 241 2.44 10.86 -22.59
C PRO A 241 3.82 11.43 -22.23
N SER A 242 4.32 11.13 -21.04
CA SER A 242 5.63 11.65 -20.64
C SER A 242 6.80 10.95 -21.34
N ALA A 243 6.61 9.70 -21.77
CA ALA A 243 7.52 8.97 -22.66
C ALA A 243 6.76 8.19 -23.75
N LEU A 244 7.48 7.67 -24.74
CA LEU A 244 6.89 6.79 -25.75
C LEU A 244 6.44 5.48 -25.11
N GLY A 245 5.20 5.06 -25.38
CA GLY A 245 4.60 3.84 -24.83
C GLY A 245 3.98 3.99 -23.43
N GLN A 246 4.19 5.13 -22.76
CA GLN A 246 3.56 5.38 -21.46
C GLN A 246 2.11 5.81 -21.62
N TYR A 247 1.22 5.27 -20.78
CA TYR A 247 -0.13 5.78 -20.59
C TYR A 247 -0.18 6.51 -19.26
N ASP A 248 0.01 7.83 -19.29
CA ASP A 248 0.05 8.66 -18.07
C ASP A 248 -0.59 10.03 -18.31
N PRO A 249 -1.84 10.10 -18.82
CA PRO A 249 -2.45 11.36 -19.24
C PRO A 249 -2.49 12.38 -18.09
N VAL A 250 -2.48 13.66 -18.46
CA VAL A 250 -2.71 14.74 -17.49
C VAL A 250 -4.18 14.71 -17.07
N THR A 251 -4.42 14.47 -15.78
CA THR A 251 -5.73 14.38 -15.15
C THR A 251 -5.94 15.52 -14.15
N GLU A 252 -7.20 15.73 -13.79
CA GLU A 252 -7.58 16.63 -12.69
C GLU A 252 -7.89 15.81 -11.45
N ALA A 253 -7.35 16.24 -10.31
CA ALA A 253 -7.63 15.69 -9.00
C ALA A 253 -8.15 16.78 -8.06
N ARG A 254 -9.12 16.45 -7.22
CA ARG A 254 -9.62 17.33 -6.17
C ARG A 254 -9.07 16.89 -4.83
N PHE A 255 -8.35 17.77 -4.14
CA PHE A 255 -7.97 17.61 -2.73
C PHE A 255 -8.94 18.42 -1.89
N SER A 256 -9.57 17.84 -0.86
CA SER A 256 -10.46 18.56 0.06
C SER A 256 -10.22 18.11 1.48
N HIS A 257 -10.11 19.05 2.43
CA HIS A 257 -9.97 18.74 3.85
C HIS A 257 -11.23 19.13 4.63
N ASP A 258 -11.85 18.18 5.32
CA ASP A 258 -13.01 18.42 6.19
C ASP A 258 -12.56 18.63 7.64
N VAL A 259 -12.66 19.88 8.12
CA VAL A 259 -12.30 20.27 9.48
C VAL A 259 -13.13 19.60 10.59
N GLN A 260 -14.26 18.96 10.26
CA GLN A 260 -15.11 18.29 11.25
C GLN A 260 -14.66 16.86 11.52
N THR A 261 -14.27 16.14 10.47
CA THR A 261 -13.71 14.78 10.59
C THR A 261 -12.21 14.78 10.73
N ASP A 262 -11.55 15.92 10.41
CA ASP A 262 -10.10 16.05 10.31
C ASP A 262 -9.53 15.12 9.22
N GLU A 263 -10.27 14.89 8.13
CA GLU A 263 -9.84 14.02 7.03
C GLU A 263 -9.56 14.83 5.76
N THR A 264 -8.53 14.45 5.02
CA THR A 264 -8.32 14.90 3.64
C THR A 264 -8.76 13.84 2.65
N THR A 265 -9.57 14.21 1.66
CA THR A 265 -9.93 13.35 0.52
C THR A 265 -9.27 13.83 -0.77
N LEU A 266 -8.57 12.91 -1.47
CA LEU A 266 -8.13 13.03 -2.86
C LEU A 266 -9.14 12.32 -3.77
N GLU A 267 -9.73 13.04 -4.71
CA GLU A 267 -10.69 12.49 -5.67
C GLU A 267 -10.23 12.64 -7.11
N ILE A 268 -10.32 11.56 -7.88
CA ILE A 268 -10.08 11.54 -9.32
C ILE A 268 -11.35 11.02 -10.00
N VAL A 269 -11.86 11.76 -11.00
CA VAL A 269 -12.92 11.30 -11.88
C VAL A 269 -12.33 11.09 -13.27
N PHE A 270 -12.33 9.85 -13.73
CA PHE A 270 -11.60 9.43 -14.92
C PHE A 270 -12.52 8.70 -15.90
N PRO A 271 -12.32 8.83 -17.22
CA PRO A 271 -13.14 8.13 -18.20
C PRO A 271 -12.74 6.66 -18.33
N ILE A 272 -13.71 5.76 -18.22
CA ILE A 272 -13.53 4.33 -18.52
C ILE A 272 -13.60 4.14 -20.04
N THR A 273 -14.63 4.70 -20.68
CA THR A 273 -14.91 4.52 -22.11
C THR A 273 -14.63 5.82 -22.90
N PRO A 274 -14.53 5.75 -24.25
CA PRO A 274 -14.51 6.94 -25.09
C PRO A 274 -15.75 7.84 -24.93
N ALA A 275 -16.90 7.27 -24.54
CA ALA A 275 -18.10 8.05 -24.25
C ALA A 275 -17.93 8.86 -22.97
N GLY A 276 -17.35 8.28 -21.92
CA GLY A 276 -16.97 9.00 -20.71
C GLY A 276 -15.96 10.11 -20.97
N ALA A 277 -14.96 9.86 -21.82
CA ALA A 277 -13.96 10.86 -22.16
C ALA A 277 -14.61 12.07 -22.87
N ALA A 278 -15.53 11.81 -23.80
CA ALA A 278 -16.32 12.82 -24.46
C ALA A 278 -17.22 13.62 -23.50
N MET A 279 -17.78 12.97 -22.48
CA MET A 279 -18.57 13.62 -21.43
C MET A 279 -17.72 14.63 -20.64
N LEU A 280 -16.53 14.25 -20.19
CA LEU A 280 -15.63 15.13 -19.44
C LEU A 280 -15.10 16.28 -20.29
N ALA A 281 -14.80 16.03 -21.57
CA ALA A 281 -14.33 17.05 -22.50
C ALA A 281 -15.44 18.01 -22.98
N GLY A 282 -16.71 17.61 -22.89
CA GLY A 282 -17.83 18.34 -23.50
C GLY A 282 -17.80 18.30 -25.03
N GLU A 283 -17.25 17.21 -25.59
CA GLU A 283 -16.98 17.04 -27.02
C GLU A 283 -17.70 15.79 -27.59
N PRO A 284 -17.73 15.59 -28.91
CA PRO A 284 -18.20 14.33 -29.50
C PRO A 284 -17.24 13.17 -29.20
N VAL A 285 -17.78 11.95 -29.10
CA VAL A 285 -17.00 10.71 -28.93
C VAL A 285 -15.96 10.57 -30.05
N GLN A 286 -14.70 10.41 -29.64
CA GLN A 286 -13.57 10.09 -30.51
C GLN A 286 -13.33 8.57 -30.53
N PRO A 287 -12.79 8.01 -31.63
CA PRO A 287 -12.39 6.60 -31.65
C PRO A 287 -11.13 6.36 -30.81
N ILE A 288 -10.95 5.13 -30.35
CA ILE A 288 -9.66 4.64 -29.83
C ILE A 288 -8.62 4.73 -30.94
N ASP A 289 -7.55 5.49 -30.73
CA ASP A 289 -6.52 5.75 -31.76
C ASP A 289 -5.08 5.81 -31.24
N PHE A 290 -4.90 5.61 -29.93
CA PHE A 290 -3.62 5.56 -29.20
C PHE A 290 -2.79 6.84 -29.29
N THR A 291 -3.41 7.94 -29.72
CA THR A 291 -2.75 9.23 -29.92
C THR A 291 -3.13 10.18 -28.79
N PHE A 292 -2.15 10.67 -28.06
CA PHE A 292 -2.36 11.56 -26.92
C PHE A 292 -1.91 12.99 -27.20
N GLY A 293 -2.63 13.93 -26.59
CA GLY A 293 -2.40 15.35 -26.71
C GLY A 293 -3.12 15.98 -27.90
N GLY A 294 -3.04 17.31 -28.00
CA GLY A 294 -3.64 18.03 -29.13
C GLY A 294 -5.18 18.01 -29.19
N GLY A 295 -5.86 17.69 -28.08
CA GLY A 295 -7.32 17.59 -28.01
C GLY A 295 -7.86 16.18 -28.22
N ASN A 296 -6.99 15.16 -28.28
CA ASN A 296 -7.44 13.78 -28.27
C ASN A 296 -7.94 13.34 -26.89
N HIS A 297 -8.95 12.47 -26.91
CA HIS A 297 -9.50 11.83 -25.72
C HIS A 297 -8.57 10.71 -25.24
N PHE A 298 -8.75 10.29 -23.99
CA PHE A 298 -8.10 9.13 -23.40
C PHE A 298 -9.09 8.42 -22.47
N SER A 299 -8.98 7.11 -22.32
CA SER A 299 -9.81 6.34 -21.39
C SER A 299 -9.13 5.02 -20.96
N VAL A 300 -9.60 4.42 -19.86
CA VAL A 300 -9.11 3.10 -19.41
C VAL A 300 -9.26 2.05 -20.51
N GLU A 301 -10.39 2.04 -21.22
CA GLU A 301 -10.62 1.15 -22.35
C GLU A 301 -9.59 1.32 -23.48
N GLU A 302 -9.13 2.55 -23.75
CA GLU A 302 -8.08 2.79 -24.73
C GLU A 302 -6.72 2.24 -24.26
N ALA A 303 -6.35 2.48 -23.00
CA ALA A 303 -5.13 1.93 -22.39
C ALA A 303 -5.10 0.39 -22.42
N LEU A 304 -6.24 -0.24 -22.16
CA LEU A 304 -6.38 -1.68 -22.15
C LEU A 304 -6.44 -2.27 -23.55
N THR A 305 -7.09 -1.59 -24.50
CA THR A 305 -7.09 -2.01 -25.90
C THR A 305 -5.66 -2.00 -26.46
N ASP A 306 -4.87 -0.97 -26.10
CA ASP A 306 -3.44 -0.90 -26.40
C ASP A 306 -2.67 -2.11 -25.82
N LEU A 307 -2.92 -2.43 -24.55
CA LEU A 307 -2.28 -3.55 -23.85
C LEU A 307 -2.62 -4.91 -24.50
N VAL A 308 -3.91 -5.19 -24.76
CA VAL A 308 -4.38 -6.42 -25.41
C VAL A 308 -3.72 -6.61 -26.78
N ILE A 309 -3.66 -5.55 -27.60
CA ILE A 309 -3.02 -5.59 -28.92
C ILE A 309 -1.50 -5.79 -28.78
N GLY A 310 -0.86 -5.08 -27.85
CA GLY A 310 0.57 -5.19 -27.60
C GLY A 310 0.98 -6.60 -27.17
N ALA A 311 0.19 -7.21 -26.28
CA ALA A 311 0.39 -8.55 -25.74
C ALA A 311 0.48 -9.64 -26.84
N GLU A 312 -0.27 -9.52 -27.94
CA GLU A 312 -0.22 -10.48 -29.07
C GLU A 312 1.18 -10.61 -29.71
N THR A 313 2.04 -9.61 -29.51
CA THR A 313 3.37 -9.55 -30.10
C THR A 313 4.50 -9.41 -29.08
N ALA A 314 4.17 -9.45 -27.78
CA ALA A 314 5.12 -9.33 -26.70
C ALA A 314 6.13 -10.49 -26.72
N THR A 315 7.36 -10.24 -26.26
CA THR A 315 8.40 -11.26 -26.12
C THR A 315 9.29 -10.95 -24.91
N GLY A 316 9.85 -11.98 -24.27
CA GLY A 316 10.76 -11.82 -23.12
C GLY A 316 10.03 -11.22 -21.91
N THR A 317 10.68 -10.35 -21.15
CA THR A 317 10.08 -9.70 -19.96
C THR A 317 8.74 -9.02 -20.25
N CYS A 318 8.54 -8.49 -21.45
CA CYS A 318 7.27 -7.86 -21.84
C CYS A 318 6.14 -8.88 -21.96
N GLU A 319 6.44 -10.11 -22.40
CA GLU A 319 5.46 -11.21 -22.49
C GLU A 319 5.13 -11.72 -21.08
N GLU A 320 6.14 -11.80 -20.20
CA GLU A 320 5.94 -12.18 -18.79
C GLU A 320 5.04 -11.20 -18.04
N LEU A 321 5.24 -9.89 -18.25
CA LEU A 321 4.41 -8.84 -17.65
C LEU A 321 3.02 -8.75 -18.30
N ALA A 322 2.93 -9.03 -19.60
CA ALA A 322 1.66 -9.08 -20.31
C ALA A 322 0.80 -10.28 -19.90
N GLY A 323 1.37 -11.34 -19.32
CA GLY A 323 0.62 -12.53 -18.91
C GLY A 323 -0.37 -13.00 -20.00
N ASP A 324 -1.62 -13.16 -19.60
CA ASP A 324 -2.72 -13.59 -20.48
C ASP A 324 -3.54 -12.41 -21.06
N TRP A 325 -3.02 -11.18 -21.06
CA TRP A 325 -3.72 -10.00 -21.60
C TRP A 325 -4.20 -10.16 -23.06
N TYR A 326 -3.55 -11.01 -23.86
CA TYR A 326 -3.99 -11.31 -25.24
C TYR A 326 -5.29 -12.15 -25.32
N GLU A 327 -5.70 -12.80 -24.22
CA GLU A 327 -6.94 -13.57 -24.13
C GLU A 327 -8.10 -12.80 -23.46
N ILE A 328 -7.81 -11.65 -22.85
CA ILE A 328 -8.79 -10.85 -22.12
C ILE A 328 -9.80 -10.20 -23.09
N ASP A 329 -11.08 -10.50 -22.87
CA ASP A 329 -12.19 -9.76 -23.47
C ASP A 329 -12.53 -8.57 -22.57
N LEU A 330 -12.35 -7.34 -23.07
CA LEU A 330 -12.67 -6.12 -22.34
C LEU A 330 -14.18 -5.91 -22.16
N HIS A 331 -15.01 -6.59 -22.98
CA HIS A 331 -16.46 -6.50 -22.95
C HIS A 331 -17.09 -7.90 -22.77
N PRO A 332 -16.72 -8.63 -21.71
CA PRO A 332 -17.19 -9.97 -21.53
C PRO A 332 -18.70 -9.97 -21.28
N PRO A 333 -19.42 -11.06 -21.61
CA PRO A 333 -20.81 -11.20 -21.23
C PRO A 333 -21.02 -11.07 -19.70
N ALA A 334 -22.22 -10.67 -19.28
CA ALA A 334 -22.55 -10.59 -17.86
C ALA A 334 -22.29 -11.92 -17.11
N GLY A 335 -21.70 -11.85 -15.92
CA GLY A 335 -21.41 -12.99 -15.04
C GLY A 335 -20.01 -13.60 -15.16
N TYR A 336 -19.10 -12.99 -15.92
CA TYR A 336 -17.67 -13.30 -15.89
C TYR A 336 -17.02 -12.69 -14.63
N SER A 337 -16.03 -13.38 -14.07
CA SER A 337 -15.32 -12.94 -12.85
C SER A 337 -14.41 -11.75 -13.11
N VAL A 338 -13.69 -11.76 -14.24
CA VAL A 338 -12.79 -10.69 -14.65
C VAL A 338 -13.53 -9.71 -15.54
N ARG A 339 -13.58 -8.44 -15.12
CA ARG A 339 -14.23 -7.34 -15.84
C ARG A 339 -13.35 -6.09 -15.72
N PRO A 340 -12.34 -5.93 -16.58
CA PRO A 340 -11.35 -4.86 -16.42
C PRO A 340 -11.93 -3.44 -16.48
N LEU A 341 -13.11 -3.27 -17.10
CA LEU A 341 -13.82 -1.99 -17.18
C LEU A 341 -14.85 -1.77 -16.06
N ASP A 342 -15.02 -2.72 -15.14
CA ASP A 342 -15.86 -2.60 -13.95
C ASP A 342 -14.97 -2.23 -12.75
N PRO A 343 -14.89 -0.94 -12.36
CA PRO A 343 -14.04 -0.50 -11.25
C PRO A 343 -14.37 -1.15 -9.90
N SER A 344 -15.57 -1.73 -9.74
CA SER A 344 -15.95 -2.39 -8.49
C SER A 344 -15.24 -3.75 -8.28
N THR A 345 -14.63 -4.31 -9.32
CA THR A 345 -13.87 -5.57 -9.23
C THR A 345 -12.37 -5.38 -9.11
N TRP A 346 -11.88 -4.13 -9.07
CA TRP A 346 -10.45 -3.87 -8.99
C TRP A 346 -9.94 -4.12 -7.57
N ALA A 347 -8.88 -4.92 -7.45
CA ALA A 347 -8.15 -5.05 -6.20
C ALA A 347 -7.14 -3.92 -6.10
N ALA A 348 -6.90 -3.42 -4.89
CA ALA A 348 -6.00 -2.30 -4.67
C ALA A 348 -5.02 -2.57 -3.52
N ARG A 349 -3.79 -2.13 -3.71
CA ARG A 349 -2.72 -2.09 -2.70
C ARG A 349 -2.14 -0.70 -2.67
N ALA A 350 -1.65 -0.25 -1.53
CA ALA A 350 -1.20 1.12 -1.36
C ALA A 350 0.05 1.17 -0.49
N ILE A 351 1.00 2.00 -0.90
CA ILE A 351 2.09 2.46 -0.04
C ILE A 351 2.15 3.97 -0.11
N ILE A 352 2.03 4.60 1.06
CA ILE A 352 1.95 6.05 1.20
C ILE A 352 3.06 6.52 2.14
N GLY A 353 3.48 7.75 1.96
CA GLY A 353 4.57 8.35 2.67
C GLY A 353 4.60 9.86 2.59
N THR A 354 5.66 10.41 3.17
CA THR A 354 6.11 11.78 2.97
C THR A 354 7.53 11.79 2.37
N SER A 355 8.25 12.90 2.49
CA SER A 355 9.64 13.02 2.06
C SER A 355 10.50 13.72 3.12
N TYR A 356 11.73 14.05 2.74
CA TYR A 356 12.70 14.74 3.57
C TYR A 356 12.63 16.25 3.31
N PRO A 357 12.95 17.11 4.30
CA PRO A 357 13.00 18.55 4.08
C PRO A 357 14.19 18.97 3.20
N GLN A 358 15.14 18.06 2.98
CA GLN A 358 16.28 18.22 2.08
C GLN A 358 16.51 16.91 1.33
N GLN A 359 16.90 17.01 0.05
CA GLN A 359 17.20 15.86 -0.77
C GLN A 359 18.25 14.95 -0.12
N GLN A 360 17.91 13.67 0.05
CA GLN A 360 18.83 12.64 0.55
C GLN A 360 19.43 11.85 -0.62
N VAL A 361 20.67 11.38 -0.45
CA VAL A 361 21.34 10.58 -1.48
C VAL A 361 20.79 9.16 -1.42
N GLY A 362 20.15 8.71 -2.49
CA GLY A 362 19.59 7.36 -2.58
C GLY A 362 18.29 7.14 -1.81
N ALA A 363 17.70 8.21 -1.27
CA ALA A 363 16.44 8.15 -0.53
C ALA A 363 15.54 9.32 -0.94
N THR A 364 14.35 8.98 -1.41
CA THR A 364 13.37 9.94 -1.95
C THR A 364 12.14 10.02 -1.06
N TYR A 365 11.70 8.88 -0.53
CA TYR A 365 10.48 8.75 0.24
C TYR A 365 10.76 8.36 1.69
N VAL A 366 9.89 8.79 2.58
CA VAL A 366 9.75 8.23 3.93
C VAL A 366 8.38 7.57 3.93
N TRP A 367 8.34 6.25 3.97
CA TRP A 367 7.07 5.55 3.98
C TRP A 367 6.44 5.73 5.35
N THR A 368 5.13 5.94 5.36
CA THR A 368 4.36 6.15 6.59
C THR A 368 3.28 5.11 6.74
N ASP A 369 2.82 4.53 5.65
CA ASP A 369 1.67 3.66 5.71
C ASP A 369 1.59 2.66 4.54
N VAL A 370 0.98 1.51 4.80
CA VAL A 370 0.67 0.45 3.85
C VAL A 370 -0.76 -0.05 4.08
N ALA A 371 -1.54 -0.12 3.00
CA ALA A 371 -2.91 -0.63 3.02
C ALA A 371 -3.10 -1.51 1.76
N PHE A 372 -4.10 -2.37 1.62
CA PHE A 372 -5.19 -2.76 2.48
C PHE A 372 -5.01 -4.24 2.77
N GLY A 373 -5.02 -4.63 4.04
CA GLY A 373 -5.04 -6.05 4.42
C GLY A 373 -3.75 -6.61 4.99
N SER A 374 -2.70 -5.82 5.17
CA SER A 374 -1.57 -6.23 6.04
C SER A 374 -1.99 -6.27 7.50
N VAL A 375 -1.54 -7.28 8.23
CA VAL A 375 -1.65 -7.37 9.69
C VAL A 375 -0.27 -7.14 10.28
N PHE A 376 -0.09 -6.09 11.08
CA PHE A 376 1.18 -5.84 11.74
C PHE A 376 1.63 -7.06 12.54
N GLY A 377 2.84 -7.55 12.26
CA GLY A 377 3.41 -8.75 12.88
C GLY A 377 3.22 -10.05 12.12
N ASP A 378 2.36 -10.08 11.10
CA ASP A 378 2.17 -11.22 10.20
C ASP A 378 3.36 -11.32 9.23
N VAL A 379 4.42 -11.99 9.66
CA VAL A 379 5.65 -12.19 8.86
C VAL A 379 5.58 -13.46 8.02
N ASP A 380 4.50 -14.25 8.15
CA ASP A 380 4.26 -15.44 7.35
C ASP A 380 3.20 -15.35 6.26
N GLY A 381 2.41 -14.28 6.30
CA GLY A 381 1.32 -13.97 5.39
C GLY A 381 0.11 -14.90 5.55
N ASP A 382 -0.12 -15.48 6.72
CA ASP A 382 -1.28 -16.32 6.98
C ASP A 382 -2.54 -15.54 7.40
N GLY A 383 -2.41 -14.23 7.58
CA GLY A 383 -3.46 -13.30 7.99
C GLY A 383 -3.58 -13.11 9.50
N SER A 384 -2.64 -13.62 10.28
CA SER A 384 -2.56 -13.50 11.74
C SER A 384 -1.17 -13.03 12.15
N ALA A 385 -1.07 -12.37 13.30
CA ALA A 385 0.20 -12.13 13.99
C ALA A 385 0.20 -13.00 15.26
N ASP A 386 0.85 -14.16 15.22
CA ASP A 386 0.77 -15.17 16.29
C ASP A 386 2.11 -15.88 16.63
N GLU A 387 2.04 -17.06 17.27
CA GLU A 387 3.23 -17.84 17.65
C GLU A 387 4.02 -18.34 16.42
N GLY A 388 3.35 -18.58 15.29
CA GLY A 388 3.98 -18.93 14.03
C GLY A 388 4.95 -17.85 13.55
N ASP A 389 4.54 -16.58 13.63
CA ASP A 389 5.37 -15.42 13.32
C ASP A 389 6.57 -15.29 14.26
N ALA A 390 6.33 -15.46 15.57
CA ALA A 390 7.38 -15.47 16.57
C ALA A 390 8.42 -16.58 16.31
N GLU A 391 7.96 -17.79 15.94
CA GLU A 391 8.84 -18.91 15.58
C GLU A 391 9.65 -18.58 14.31
N LYS A 392 9.05 -17.90 13.32
CA LYS A 392 9.78 -17.46 12.12
C LYS A 392 10.85 -16.44 12.43
N ILE A 393 10.55 -15.40 13.23
CA ILE A 393 11.55 -14.40 13.65
C ILE A 393 12.68 -15.10 14.44
N GLY A 394 12.32 -15.93 15.42
CA GLY A 394 13.30 -16.69 16.22
C GLY A 394 14.18 -17.61 15.37
N SER A 395 13.61 -18.26 14.37
CA SER A 395 14.35 -19.12 13.42
C SER A 395 15.33 -18.32 12.57
N GLN A 396 14.97 -17.10 12.16
CA GLN A 396 15.88 -16.20 11.43
C GLN A 396 17.05 -15.75 12.30
N ILE A 397 16.79 -15.32 13.54
CA ILE A 397 17.81 -14.97 14.53
C ILE A 397 18.81 -16.12 14.66
N LEU A 398 18.33 -17.32 14.96
CA LEU A 398 19.19 -18.51 15.12
C LEU A 398 20.00 -18.86 13.87
N ALA A 399 19.48 -18.56 12.68
CA ALA A 399 20.14 -18.88 11.42
C ALA A 399 21.23 -17.86 11.03
N LEU A 400 21.07 -16.59 11.38
CA LEU A 400 21.87 -15.48 10.85
C LEU A 400 22.75 -14.77 11.90
N ASP A 401 22.43 -14.87 13.19
CA ASP A 401 23.21 -14.31 14.31
C ASP A 401 24.68 -14.79 14.29
N GLY A 402 25.61 -13.84 14.22
CA GLY A 402 27.05 -14.09 14.07
C GLY A 402 27.53 -14.57 12.69
N THR A 403 26.67 -14.59 11.68
CA THR A 403 27.06 -14.89 10.28
C THR A 403 27.63 -13.66 9.58
N ALA A 404 27.87 -13.74 8.26
CA ALA A 404 28.27 -12.57 7.47
C ALA A 404 27.10 -11.63 7.13
N MET A 405 25.85 -12.06 7.36
CA MET A 405 24.66 -11.23 7.17
C MET A 405 24.32 -10.40 8.39
N ASP A 406 24.77 -10.84 9.57
CA ASP A 406 24.79 -10.02 10.78
C ASP A 406 25.98 -9.05 10.73
N ALA A 407 25.68 -7.75 10.72
CA ALA A 407 26.65 -6.71 10.45
C ALA A 407 27.74 -6.60 11.52
N ASP A 408 27.45 -6.98 12.76
CA ASP A 408 28.43 -6.95 13.84
C ASP A 408 29.20 -8.29 13.98
N GLY A 409 28.66 -9.38 13.45
CA GLY A 409 29.27 -10.70 13.37
C GLY A 409 29.45 -11.36 14.74
N THR A 410 28.69 -10.94 15.74
CA THR A 410 28.69 -11.46 17.10
C THR A 410 27.52 -12.41 17.26
N VAL A 411 27.70 -13.52 17.99
CA VAL A 411 26.59 -14.38 18.39
C VAL A 411 26.02 -13.84 19.70
N ASP A 412 24.98 -13.02 19.64
CA ASP A 412 24.37 -12.39 20.82
C ASP A 412 22.83 -12.44 20.86
N GLY A 413 22.22 -13.22 19.97
CA GLY A 413 20.78 -13.40 19.86
C GLY A 413 20.08 -12.28 19.10
N ARG A 414 20.83 -11.51 18.30
CA ARG A 414 20.32 -10.41 17.48
C ARG A 414 20.99 -10.41 16.11
N ILE A 415 20.36 -9.77 15.13
CA ILE A 415 20.94 -9.55 13.80
C ILE A 415 21.00 -8.06 13.56
N THR A 416 22.19 -7.48 13.53
CA THR A 416 22.37 -6.07 13.17
C THR A 416 22.30 -5.91 11.65
N LEU A 417 21.42 -5.06 11.13
CA LEU A 417 21.28 -4.84 9.68
C LEU A 417 22.35 -3.88 9.14
N ALA A 418 23.11 -4.34 8.14
CA ALA A 418 24.07 -3.48 7.45
C ALA A 418 23.36 -2.51 6.50
N GLY A 419 23.66 -1.20 6.63
CA GLY A 419 23.09 -0.19 5.74
C GLY A 419 21.59 0.05 5.97
N PHE A 420 21.16 -0.03 7.23
CA PHE A 420 19.79 0.21 7.66
C PHE A 420 19.18 1.49 7.07
N GLY A 421 17.89 1.48 6.78
CA GLY A 421 17.20 2.49 5.98
C GLY A 421 17.02 1.98 4.54
N PRO A 422 18.01 2.05 3.64
CA PRO A 422 17.93 1.39 2.35
C PRO A 422 17.75 -0.13 2.51
N ALA A 423 18.54 -0.75 3.38
CA ALA A 423 18.35 -2.11 3.83
C ALA A 423 17.32 -2.16 4.97
N PHE A 424 16.42 -3.13 4.92
CA PHE A 424 15.43 -3.41 5.95
C PHE A 424 15.17 -4.92 6.01
N SER A 425 14.51 -5.36 7.07
CA SER A 425 14.06 -6.74 7.22
C SER A 425 12.57 -6.75 7.54
N LEU A 426 11.84 -7.74 7.01
CA LEU A 426 10.47 -8.03 7.44
C LEU A 426 10.40 -8.36 8.95
N TYR A 427 11.48 -8.89 9.50
CA TYR A 427 11.55 -9.38 10.88
C TYR A 427 11.95 -8.27 11.89
N ASP A 428 12.25 -7.06 11.41
CA ASP A 428 12.55 -5.86 12.22
C ASP A 428 11.26 -5.04 12.36
N LEU A 429 10.44 -5.43 13.35
CA LEU A 429 9.07 -4.95 13.53
C LEU A 429 9.04 -3.54 14.13
N ASP A 430 9.97 -3.20 15.03
CA ASP A 430 10.07 -1.82 15.57
C ASP A 430 10.86 -0.88 14.65
N TYR A 431 11.58 -1.40 13.66
CA TYR A 431 12.38 -0.65 12.70
C TYR A 431 13.51 0.13 13.38
N ASP A 432 14.24 -0.55 14.27
CA ASP A 432 15.44 -0.01 14.92
C ASP A 432 16.75 -0.45 14.23
N GLY A 433 16.65 -1.33 13.22
CA GLY A 433 17.77 -1.87 12.47
C GLY A 433 18.40 -3.12 13.08
N VAL A 434 17.73 -3.74 14.06
CA VAL A 434 18.18 -4.94 14.77
C VAL A 434 17.03 -5.93 14.89
N VAL A 435 17.13 -7.09 14.23
CA VAL A 435 16.18 -8.19 14.44
C VAL A 435 16.55 -8.94 15.72
N GLY A 436 15.66 -9.00 16.71
CA GLY A 436 15.94 -9.57 18.02
C GLY A 436 14.72 -9.97 18.85
N PRO A 437 14.92 -10.25 20.16
CA PRO A 437 13.83 -10.59 21.08
C PRO A 437 12.83 -9.45 21.29
N ASP A 438 13.25 -8.22 21.05
CA ASP A 438 12.39 -7.04 21.19
C ASP A 438 11.30 -7.04 20.09
N ASP A 439 11.61 -7.49 18.86
CA ASP A 439 10.61 -7.70 17.80
C ASP A 439 9.59 -8.78 18.15
N ILE A 440 10.06 -9.93 18.65
CA ILE A 440 9.18 -11.01 19.09
C ILE A 440 8.20 -10.51 20.18
N ALA A 441 8.68 -9.62 21.06
CA ALA A 441 7.84 -9.04 22.10
C ALA A 441 6.75 -8.10 21.55
N LEU A 442 6.91 -7.55 20.35
CA LEU A 442 5.90 -6.70 19.70
C LEU A 442 4.69 -7.48 19.16
N LEU A 443 4.82 -8.79 18.94
CA LEU A 443 3.71 -9.68 18.54
C LEU A 443 2.70 -9.92 19.68
N GLY A 444 2.53 -8.93 20.55
CA GLY A 444 1.68 -9.01 21.73
C GLY A 444 2.23 -9.92 22.82
N GLY A 445 3.52 -10.25 22.74
CA GLY A 445 4.25 -11.16 23.63
C GLY A 445 3.41 -12.38 23.92
N THR A 446 3.45 -13.40 23.02
CA THR A 446 2.86 -14.75 23.16
C THR A 446 2.00 -14.80 24.40
N CYS A 447 0.71 -14.50 24.33
CA CYS A 447 -0.11 -14.30 25.52
C CYS A 447 0.19 -15.43 26.50
N GLU A 448 1.07 -15.23 27.50
CA GLU A 448 1.89 -16.36 28.00
C GLU A 448 1.03 -17.37 28.75
N ALA A 449 -0.16 -16.90 29.12
CA ALA A 449 -1.19 -17.66 29.76
C ALA A 449 -2.25 -18.22 28.81
N ASP A 450 -2.11 -18.08 27.49
CA ASP A 450 -2.96 -18.62 26.43
C ASP A 450 -2.30 -19.88 25.88
N LEU A 451 -2.69 -21.02 26.45
CA LEU A 451 -2.01 -22.30 26.30
C LEU A 451 -2.94 -23.35 25.65
N ALA A 452 -4.13 -22.95 25.23
CA ALA A 452 -5.11 -23.85 24.63
C ALA A 452 -6.03 -23.12 23.65
N GLU A 453 -6.35 -23.79 22.53
CA GLU A 453 -7.32 -23.27 21.58
C GLU A 453 -8.70 -22.96 22.21
N PRO A 454 -9.36 -21.87 21.79
CA PRO A 454 -8.93 -20.93 20.74
C PRO A 454 -7.91 -19.91 21.24
N PHE A 455 -6.74 -19.84 20.58
CA PHE A 455 -5.70 -18.84 20.88
C PHE A 455 -6.21 -17.41 20.61
N GLY A 456 -5.61 -16.44 21.30
CA GLY A 456 -6.07 -15.06 21.42
C GLY A 456 -7.17 -14.85 22.47
N VAL A 457 -7.57 -15.88 23.22
CA VAL A 457 -8.67 -15.83 24.19
C VAL A 457 -8.32 -16.56 25.48
N LEU A 458 -7.92 -15.79 26.50
CA LEU A 458 -7.71 -16.33 27.84
C LEU A 458 -9.02 -16.79 28.50
N ASP A 459 -9.16 -18.10 28.68
CA ASP A 459 -10.29 -18.71 29.33
C ASP A 459 -9.91 -19.87 30.30
N LEU A 460 -10.87 -20.75 30.61
CA LEU A 460 -10.63 -21.87 31.53
C LEU A 460 -9.82 -23.01 30.90
N ALA A 461 -9.76 -23.08 29.57
CA ALA A 461 -8.97 -24.04 28.83
C ALA A 461 -7.48 -23.79 29.07
N ASP A 462 -7.04 -22.54 29.10
CA ASP A 462 -5.63 -22.23 29.34
C ASP A 462 -5.20 -22.51 30.77
N ILE A 463 -6.07 -22.16 31.73
CA ILE A 463 -5.86 -22.53 33.13
C ILE A 463 -5.75 -24.06 33.24
N ALA A 464 -6.60 -24.81 32.52
CA ALA A 464 -6.54 -26.25 32.53
C ALA A 464 -5.27 -26.80 31.85
N ALA A 465 -4.83 -26.19 30.76
CA ALA A 465 -3.60 -26.52 30.06
C ALA A 465 -2.38 -26.27 30.95
N PHE A 466 -2.25 -25.08 31.54
CA PHE A 466 -1.19 -24.74 32.50
C PHE A 466 -1.13 -25.73 33.67
N VAL A 467 -2.27 -25.96 34.34
CA VAL A 467 -2.31 -26.87 35.50
C VAL A 467 -1.94 -28.31 35.11
N THR A 468 -2.39 -28.75 33.94
CA THR A 468 -2.07 -30.08 33.43
C THR A 468 -0.59 -30.19 33.10
N GLY A 469 -0.02 -29.21 32.40
CA GLY A 469 1.41 -29.15 32.08
C GLY A 469 2.28 -29.09 33.32
N PHE A 470 1.94 -28.23 34.28
CA PHE A 470 2.68 -28.05 35.53
C PHE A 470 2.76 -29.35 36.37
N ILE A 471 1.62 -30.05 36.54
CA ILE A 471 1.57 -31.34 37.25
C ILE A 471 2.28 -32.43 36.45
N GLY A 472 2.15 -32.39 35.12
CA GLY A 472 2.77 -33.31 34.18
C GLY A 472 4.29 -33.15 34.04
N GLN A 473 4.83 -32.05 34.56
CA GLN A 473 6.20 -31.61 34.33
C GLN A 473 6.50 -31.39 32.84
N ASP A 474 5.54 -30.80 32.13
CA ASP A 474 5.60 -30.48 30.71
C ASP A 474 6.23 -29.08 30.51
N PRO A 475 7.18 -28.90 29.57
CA PRO A 475 7.80 -27.61 29.28
C PRO A 475 6.81 -26.48 28.95
N ILE A 476 5.59 -26.78 28.49
CA ILE A 476 4.57 -25.75 28.22
C ILE A 476 4.18 -24.92 29.46
N ALA A 477 4.47 -25.42 30.66
CA ALA A 477 4.18 -24.71 31.91
C ALA A 477 5.39 -23.93 32.47
N ASP A 478 6.54 -23.94 31.80
CA ASP A 478 7.78 -23.24 32.21
C ASP A 478 7.81 -21.83 31.60
N LEU A 479 6.92 -20.97 32.10
CA LEU A 479 6.75 -19.62 31.58
C LEU A 479 7.92 -18.69 31.91
N THR A 480 8.79 -19.08 32.86
CA THR A 480 10.02 -18.32 33.13
C THR A 480 11.21 -18.76 32.28
N GLY A 481 11.09 -19.89 31.59
CA GLY A 481 12.11 -20.44 30.70
C GLY A 481 13.39 -20.88 31.42
N ASP A 482 13.35 -21.11 32.74
CA ASP A 482 14.54 -21.42 33.55
C ASP A 482 14.83 -22.93 33.68
N GLY A 483 13.94 -23.76 33.12
CA GLY A 483 14.01 -25.21 33.14
C GLY A 483 13.51 -25.86 34.43
N VAL A 484 12.92 -25.08 35.36
CA VAL A 484 12.45 -25.55 36.67
C VAL A 484 11.02 -25.06 36.93
N LEU A 485 10.06 -25.98 36.75
CA LEU A 485 8.66 -25.76 37.09
C LEU A 485 8.44 -25.55 38.59
N ASP A 486 8.27 -24.31 39.02
CA ASP A 486 8.06 -23.94 40.42
C ASP A 486 7.01 -22.83 40.64
N LEU A 487 7.08 -22.13 41.77
CA LEU A 487 6.10 -21.09 42.10
C LEU A 487 6.26 -19.84 41.22
N ALA A 488 7.44 -19.64 40.62
CA ALA A 488 7.71 -18.55 39.70
C ALA A 488 6.83 -18.68 38.45
N ASP A 489 6.73 -19.88 37.85
CA ASP A 489 5.87 -20.09 36.66
C ASP A 489 4.39 -19.92 36.98
N ILE A 490 3.95 -20.37 38.16
CA ILE A 490 2.57 -20.13 38.61
C ILE A 490 2.30 -18.62 38.72
N THR A 491 3.29 -17.86 39.20
CA THR A 491 3.17 -16.41 39.34
C THR A 491 3.14 -15.74 37.98
N ALA A 492 4.04 -16.13 37.07
CA ALA A 492 4.07 -15.67 35.68
C ALA A 492 2.73 -15.93 34.97
N PHE A 493 2.20 -17.16 35.07
CA PHE A 493 0.90 -17.51 34.48
C PHE A 493 -0.22 -16.62 35.00
N ILE A 494 -0.30 -16.40 36.32
CA ILE A 494 -1.35 -15.55 36.92
C ILE A 494 -1.19 -14.10 36.47
N GLU A 495 0.04 -13.58 36.42
CA GLU A 495 0.32 -12.21 35.98
C GLU A 495 -0.08 -12.01 34.52
N ALA A 496 0.35 -12.90 33.62
CA ALA A 496 -0.05 -12.89 32.22
C ALA A 496 -1.57 -13.06 32.04
N PHE A 497 -2.19 -14.06 32.69
CA PHE A 497 -3.63 -14.31 32.59
C PHE A 497 -4.47 -13.11 33.06
N THR A 498 -3.99 -12.36 34.07
CA THR A 498 -4.73 -11.22 34.62
C THR A 498 -4.43 -9.90 33.94
N GLN A 499 -3.28 -9.77 33.28
CA GLN A 499 -3.00 -8.65 32.37
C GLN A 499 -3.87 -8.73 31.12
N GLY A 500 -4.27 -9.94 30.73
CA GLY A 500 -4.96 -10.15 29.45
C GLY A 500 -3.94 -10.30 28.32
N CYS A 501 -4.39 -10.73 27.15
CA CYS A 501 -3.57 -10.59 25.94
C CYS A 501 -3.57 -9.11 25.54
N SER A 502 -2.40 -8.55 25.25
CA SER A 502 -2.28 -7.24 24.63
C SER A 502 -2.93 -7.34 23.26
N SER A 503 -4.14 -6.79 23.11
CA SER A 503 -4.86 -6.70 21.84
C SER A 503 -4.36 -5.56 20.99
#